data_AF-A0AB39BNQ4-F1
#
_entry.id   AF-A0AB39BNQ4-F1
#
_cell.length_a   1.000
_cell.length_b   1.000
_cell.length_c   1.000
_cell.angle_alpha   90.00
_cell.angle_beta   90.00
_cell.angle_gamma   90.00
#
_symmetry.space_group_name_H-M   'P 1'
#
loop_
_entity.id
_entity.type
_entity.pdbx_description
1 polymer ?
#
loop_
_entity_poly.entity_id
_entity_poly.type
_entity_poly.pdbx_seq_one_letter_code
_entity_poly.pdbx_strand_id
1 'polypeptide(L)'
;MRKVSVPVDMASEQKILLGVISMRQLIYVLLGGGAIYSVTPLVWSLPLSLIGNLMLNLIVAIPFAIIVILLGFMKQKKYNMFYDFYFITKLSKKTQTGVWRKGKRREDWM
;
A
#
# COMPACT_ATOMS: atom_id res chain seq x y z
N MET A 1 1.95 -19.40 27.16
CA MET A 1 1.05 -18.56 26.34
C MET A 1 0.75 -19.27 25.02
N ARG A 2 -0.52 -19.51 24.67
CA ARG A 2 -0.90 -20.05 23.34
C ARG A 2 -0.67 -18.95 22.30
N LYS A 3 0.24 -19.17 21.36
CA LYS A 3 0.39 -18.31 20.18
C LYS A 3 -0.78 -18.61 19.23
N VAL A 4 -1.61 -17.62 18.96
CA VAL A 4 -2.70 -17.70 17.99
C VAL A 4 -2.25 -16.93 16.75
N SER A 5 -2.10 -17.64 15.62
CA SER A 5 -1.82 -17.00 14.33
C SER A 5 -3.13 -16.47 13.75
N VAL A 6 -3.29 -15.15 13.73
CA VAL A 6 -4.40 -14.49 13.06
C VAL A 6 -4.07 -14.39 11.56
N PRO A 7 -5.01 -14.65 10.64
CA PRO A 7 -4.75 -14.60 9.20
C PRO A 7 -4.44 -13.19 8.67
N VAL A 8 -4.61 -12.16 9.49
CA VAL A 8 -4.36 -10.74 9.16
C VAL A 8 -3.42 -10.18 10.22
N ASP A 9 -2.35 -9.54 9.77
CA ASP A 9 -1.39 -8.86 10.65
C ASP A 9 -2.04 -7.61 11.26
N MET A 10 -2.53 -7.77 12.49
CA MET A 10 -3.14 -6.69 13.27
C MET A 10 -2.09 -5.73 13.86
N ALA A 11 -0.82 -6.15 13.96
CA ALA A 11 0.22 -5.36 14.57
C ALA A 11 0.66 -4.19 13.67
N SER A 12 0.77 -4.43 12.35
CA SER A 12 1.09 -3.36 11.39
C SER A 12 -0.09 -2.40 11.13
N GLU A 13 -1.33 -2.79 11.44
CA GLU A 13 -2.51 -1.92 11.37
C GLU A 13 -2.70 -1.06 12.63
N GLN A 14 -1.88 -1.25 13.68
CA GLN A 14 -1.97 -0.44 14.88
C GLN A 14 -1.67 1.03 14.55
N LYS A 15 -2.54 1.93 15.02
CA LYS A 15 -2.37 3.36 14.83
C LYS A 15 -1.28 3.86 15.76
N ILE A 16 -0.15 4.25 15.17
CA ILE A 16 1.07 4.61 15.90
C ILE A 16 1.22 6.13 15.97
N LEU A 17 0.83 6.86 14.92
CA LEU A 17 0.92 8.30 14.90
C LEU A 17 -0.40 8.93 15.38
N LEU A 18 -0.36 9.58 16.54
CA LEU A 18 -1.48 10.27 17.20
C LEU A 18 -2.74 9.42 17.40
N GLY A 19 -2.64 8.09 17.29
CA GLY A 19 -3.82 7.20 17.29
C GLY A 19 -4.73 7.39 16.07
N VAL A 20 -4.27 8.09 15.03
CA VAL A 20 -5.05 8.36 13.80
C VAL A 20 -4.52 7.55 12.62
N ILE A 21 -3.19 7.47 12.45
CA ILE A 21 -2.53 6.93 11.26
C ILE A 21 -1.65 5.72 11.63
N SER A 22 -1.73 4.64 10.85
CA SER A 22 -0.82 3.48 10.98
C SER A 22 0.53 3.76 10.32
N MET A 23 1.61 3.07 10.74
CA MET A 23 2.95 3.27 10.15
C MET A 23 2.95 3.12 8.62
N ARG A 24 2.12 2.23 8.11
CA ARG A 24 1.99 2.00 6.68
C ARG A 24 1.34 3.18 5.95
N GLN A 25 0.26 3.73 6.50
CA GLN A 25 -0.37 4.94 5.95
C GLN A 25 0.61 6.11 5.97
N LEU A 26 1.43 6.22 7.02
CA LEU A 26 2.48 7.23 7.10
C LEU A 26 3.51 7.09 5.97
N ILE A 27 3.96 5.86 5.66
CA ILE A 27 4.87 5.63 4.53
C ILE A 27 4.26 6.11 3.21
N TYR A 28 2.98 5.81 2.94
CA TYR A 28 2.32 6.28 1.73
C TYR A 28 2.22 7.81 1.67
N VAL A 29 1.90 8.47 2.80
CA VAL A 29 1.84 9.93 2.86
C VAL A 29 3.22 10.56 2.64
N LEU A 30 4.28 10.00 3.25
CA LEU A 30 5.65 10.48 3.06
C LEU A 30 6.14 10.29 1.63
N LEU A 31 5.91 9.12 1.03
CA LEU A 31 6.29 8.85 -0.36
C LEU A 31 5.51 9.71 -1.35
N GLY A 32 4.19 9.85 -1.15
CA GLY A 32 3.34 10.69 -2.00
C GLY A 32 3.68 12.18 -1.88
N GLY A 33 3.87 12.68 -0.65
CA GLY A 33 4.30 14.04 -0.40
C GLY A 33 5.69 14.33 -0.97
N GLY A 34 6.63 13.39 -0.80
CA GLY A 34 7.97 13.48 -1.40
C GLY A 34 7.94 13.50 -2.92
N ALA A 35 7.09 12.67 -3.54
CA ALA A 35 6.90 12.67 -4.99
C ALA A 35 6.36 14.02 -5.49
N ILE A 36 5.31 14.56 -4.85
CA ILE A 36 4.76 15.88 -5.20
C ILE A 36 5.81 16.98 -5.03
N TYR A 37 6.56 16.94 -3.92
CA TYR A 37 7.64 17.90 -3.64
C TYR A 37 8.73 17.86 -4.72
N SER A 38 9.07 16.66 -5.23
CA SER A 38 10.07 16.52 -6.30
C SER A 38 9.61 17.08 -7.65
N VAL A 39 8.31 17.01 -7.94
CA VAL A 39 7.74 17.47 -9.23
C VAL A 39 7.37 18.95 -9.20
N THR A 40 7.08 19.50 -8.03
CA THR A 40 6.67 20.91 -7.85
C THR A 40 7.66 21.90 -8.50
N PRO A 41 8.99 21.84 -8.29
CA PRO A 41 9.94 22.75 -8.93
C PRO A 41 9.90 22.74 -10.46
N LEU A 42 9.67 21.56 -11.06
CA LEU A 42 9.55 21.43 -12.52
C LEU A 42 8.34 22.19 -13.04
N VAL A 43 7.21 22.10 -12.34
CA VAL A 43 5.98 22.84 -12.68
C VAL A 43 6.21 24.35 -12.55
N TRP A 44 6.87 24.81 -11.48
CA TRP A 44 7.15 26.23 -11.26
C TRP A 44 8.19 26.83 -12.20
N SER A 45 8.99 26.00 -12.87
CA SER A 45 9.95 26.46 -13.90
C SER A 45 9.28 26.85 -15.22
N LEU A 46 8.00 26.52 -15.40
CA LEU A 46 7.27 26.84 -16.62
C LEU A 46 6.90 28.33 -16.68
N PRO A 47 6.98 28.97 -17.86
CA PRO A 47 6.67 30.39 -18.05
C PRO A 47 5.16 30.62 -18.11
N LEU A 48 4.44 30.17 -17.08
CA LEU A 48 3.01 30.41 -16.89
C LEU A 48 2.79 31.51 -15.85
N SER A 49 1.58 32.05 -15.80
CA SER A 49 1.16 32.95 -14.72
C SER A 49 1.19 32.22 -13.37
N LEU A 50 1.28 32.97 -12.27
CA LEU A 50 1.27 32.41 -10.91
C LEU A 50 0.04 31.51 -10.67
N ILE A 51 -1.13 31.94 -11.13
CA ILE A 51 -2.38 31.16 -11.07
C ILE A 51 -2.28 29.90 -11.95
N GLY A 52 -1.70 30.02 -13.14
CA GLY A 52 -1.47 28.88 -14.05
C GLY A 52 -0.60 27.80 -13.43
N ASN A 53 0.51 28.18 -12.80
CA ASN A 53 1.42 27.26 -12.11
C ASN A 53 0.76 26.58 -10.90
N LEU A 54 -0.05 27.32 -10.13
CA LEU A 54 -0.83 26.74 -9.02
C LEU A 54 -1.83 25.69 -9.51
N MET A 55 -2.60 26.01 -10.56
CA MET A 55 -3.57 25.07 -11.13
C MET A 55 -2.89 23.83 -11.71
N LEU A 56 -1.78 24.02 -12.43
CA LEU A 56 -1.03 22.91 -13.01
C LEU A 56 -0.44 22.01 -11.91
N ASN A 57 0.10 22.59 -10.84
CA ASN A 57 0.64 21.80 -9.74
C ASN A 57 -0.44 20.97 -9.02
N LEU A 58 -1.64 21.55 -8.84
CA LEU A 58 -2.79 20.80 -8.31
C LEU A 58 -3.17 19.63 -9.22
N ILE A 59 -3.26 19.86 -10.53
CA ILE A 59 -3.58 18.82 -11.51
C ILE A 59 -2.54 17.69 -11.47
N VAL A 60 -1.26 18.04 -11.37
CA VAL A 60 -0.16 17.06 -11.28
C VAL A 60 -0.16 16.32 -9.95
N ALA A 61 -0.58 16.96 -8.85
CA ALA A 61 -0.66 16.32 -7.53
C ALA A 61 -1.82 15.31 -7.41
N ILE A 62 -2.92 15.49 -8.15
CA ILE A 62 -4.10 14.62 -8.14
C ILE A 62 -3.74 13.13 -8.33
N PRO A 63 -3.01 12.70 -9.39
CA PRO A 63 -2.70 11.29 -9.58
C PRO A 63 -1.89 10.70 -8.41
N PHE A 64 -0.94 11.45 -7.84
CA PHE A 64 -0.21 11.00 -6.65
C PHE A 64 -1.13 10.84 -5.44
N ALA A 65 -2.02 11.81 -5.20
CA ALA A 65 -2.99 11.74 -4.12
C ALA A 65 -3.94 10.55 -4.26
N ILE A 66 -4.42 10.27 -5.48
CA ILE A 66 -5.27 9.12 -5.78
C ILE A 66 -4.55 7.81 -5.41
N ILE A 67 -3.29 7.65 -5.79
CA ILE A 67 -2.50 6.44 -5.49
C ILE A 67 -2.33 6.27 -3.96
N VAL A 68 -1.99 7.34 -3.25
CA VAL A 68 -1.83 7.33 -1.78
C VAL A 68 -3.13 6.94 -1.09
N ILE A 69 -4.26 7.50 -1.50
CA ILE A 69 -5.57 7.19 -0.91
C ILE A 69 -5.96 5.74 -1.19
N LEU A 70 -5.80 5.29 -2.44
CA LEU A 70 -6.21 3.97 -2.87
C LEU A 70 -5.40 2.87 -2.18
N LEU A 71 -4.07 3.02 -2.09
CA LEU A 71 -3.21 2.00 -1.48
C LEU A 71 -3.14 2.11 0.05
N GLY A 72 -3.08 3.34 0.58
CA GLY A 72 -2.89 3.59 2.00
C GLY A 72 -4.16 3.47 2.84
N PHE A 73 -5.30 3.90 2.32
CA PHE A 73 -6.53 4.08 3.11
C PHE A 73 -7.69 3.20 2.68
N MET A 74 -7.81 2.87 1.40
CA MET A 74 -8.94 2.08 0.93
C MET A 74 -8.78 0.59 1.30
N LYS A 75 -9.88 0.00 1.77
CA LYS A 75 -9.95 -1.39 2.19
C LYS A 75 -10.95 -2.15 1.33
N GLN A 76 -10.60 -3.35 0.88
CA GLN A 76 -11.52 -4.21 0.16
C GLN A 76 -12.43 -4.95 1.13
N LYS A 77 -13.72 -4.60 1.13
CA LYS A 77 -14.73 -5.14 2.06
C LYS A 77 -14.79 -6.66 2.06
N LYS A 78 -14.70 -7.28 0.88
CA LYS A 78 -14.83 -8.74 0.72
C LYS A 78 -13.78 -9.56 1.48
N TYR A 79 -12.55 -9.05 1.58
CA TYR A 79 -11.42 -9.75 2.19
C TYR A 79 -10.95 -9.10 3.48
N ASN A 80 -11.61 -8.01 3.89
CA ASN A 80 -11.21 -7.17 5.01
C ASN A 80 -9.69 -6.89 5.01
N MET A 81 -9.15 -6.58 3.83
CA MET A 81 -7.73 -6.31 3.63
C MET A 81 -7.56 -5.01 2.84
N PHE A 82 -6.46 -4.32 3.07
CA PHE A 82 -6.12 -3.13 2.31
C PHE A 82 -5.66 -3.46 0.88
N TYR A 83 -5.78 -2.48 -0.03
CA TYR A 83 -5.54 -2.71 -1.45
C TYR A 83 -4.10 -3.07 -1.78
N ASP A 84 -3.12 -2.53 -1.07
CA ASP A 84 -1.71 -2.89 -1.21
C ASP A 84 -1.44 -4.38 -0.97
N PHE A 85 -1.88 -4.94 0.16
CA PHE A 85 -1.79 -6.35 0.45
C PHE A 85 -2.65 -7.17 -0.52
N TYR A 86 -3.80 -6.65 -0.94
CA TYR A 86 -4.66 -7.32 -1.91
C TYR A 86 -3.93 -7.48 -3.25
N PHE A 87 -3.29 -6.43 -3.74
CA PHE A 87 -2.54 -6.50 -4.99
C PHE A 87 -1.33 -7.42 -4.86
N ILE A 88 -0.57 -7.33 -3.76
CA ILE A 88 0.58 -8.23 -3.52
C ILE A 88 0.14 -9.69 -3.49
N THR A 89 -0.91 -10.03 -2.74
CA THR A 89 -1.42 -11.40 -2.65
C THR A 89 -2.00 -11.88 -3.98
N LYS A 90 -2.73 -11.03 -4.71
CA LYS A 90 -3.27 -11.35 -6.03
C LYS A 90 -2.16 -11.61 -7.06
N LEU A 91 -1.10 -10.82 -7.05
CA LEU A 91 0.07 -11.00 -7.91
C LEU A 91 0.85 -12.27 -7.53
N SER A 92 1.04 -12.50 -6.22
CA SER A 92 1.76 -13.67 -5.68
C SER A 92 1.00 -15.00 -5.85
N LYS A 93 -0.32 -14.96 -6.10
CA LYS A 93 -1.12 -16.17 -6.34
C LYS A 93 -0.63 -16.95 -7.56
N LYS A 94 -0.10 -16.26 -8.59
CA LYS A 94 0.47 -16.89 -9.79
C LYS A 94 1.72 -17.73 -9.49
N THR A 95 2.52 -17.33 -8.50
CA THR A 95 3.70 -18.08 -8.04
C THR A 95 3.35 -19.22 -7.08
N GLN A 96 2.17 -19.20 -6.47
CA GLN A 96 1.70 -20.26 -5.54
C GLN A 96 0.97 -21.42 -6.24
N THR A 97 0.69 -21.33 -7.54
CA THR A 97 0.23 -22.47 -8.34
C THR A 97 1.42 -23.33 -8.80
N GLY A 98 2.22 -23.80 -7.84
CA GLY A 98 3.18 -24.88 -8.04
C GLY A 98 2.60 -26.19 -7.49
N VAL A 99 3.15 -27.33 -7.92
CA VAL A 99 2.84 -28.63 -7.31
C VAL A 99 3.27 -28.55 -5.85
N TRP A 100 2.35 -28.23 -4.95
CA TRP A 100 2.49 -28.47 -3.53
C TRP A 100 2.54 -29.98 -3.36
N ARG A 101 3.73 -30.58 -3.56
CA ARG A 101 3.96 -31.97 -3.21
C ARG A 101 3.62 -32.08 -1.74
N LYS A 102 2.44 -32.66 -1.44
CA LYS A 102 2.18 -33.26 -0.13
C LYS A 102 3.37 -34.18 0.09
N GLY A 103 4.20 -33.87 1.09
CA GLY A 103 5.34 -34.69 1.44
C GLY A 103 4.91 -36.16 1.46
N LYS A 104 5.74 -37.04 0.89
CA LYS A 104 5.46 -38.48 0.89
C LYS A 104 5.09 -38.87 2.32
N ARG A 105 3.93 -39.51 2.48
CA ARG A 105 3.53 -40.15 3.73
C ARG A 105 4.72 -41.04 4.15
N ARG A 106 5.18 -40.98 5.40
CA ARG A 106 6.19 -41.93 5.88
C ARG A 106 5.63 -43.33 5.69
N GLU A 107 6.22 -44.08 4.74
CA GLU A 107 6.51 -45.52 4.86
C GLU A 107 6.97 -45.78 6.31
N ASP A 108 6.59 -46.90 6.92
CA ASP A 108 7.14 -47.40 8.18
C ASP A 108 6.41 -46.89 9.42
N TRP A 109 5.30 -47.56 9.74
CA TRP A 109 5.03 -48.22 11.04
C TRP A 109 4.16 -49.45 10.73
N MET A 110 4.78 -50.46 10.12
CA MET A 110 4.41 -51.85 10.30
C MET A 110 5.48 -52.50 11.18
#